data_AF-A0A919HYN8-F1
#
_entry.id   AF-A0A919HYN8-F1
#
_cell.length_a   1.000
_cell.length_b   1.000
_cell.length_c   1.000
_cell.angle_alpha   90.00
_cell.angle_beta   90.00
_cell.angle_gamma   90.00
#
_symmetry.space_group_name_H-M   'P 1'
#
loop_
_entity.id
_entity.type
_entity.pdbx_description
1 polymer ?
#
loop_
_entity_poly.entity_id
_entity_poly.type
_entity_poly.pdbx_seq_one_letter_code
_entity_poly.pdbx_strand_id
1 'polypeptide(L)'
;MDEWRALADGATDYLDKLEIRERERLGLDTLKVGYNAVHGYYIQISRGQSHLAPIHYVRRQTLKNAERYIIPELKEYEDKVLTSKGKALALEKQLYDELFDLLLPHLADLQTSASALAELDVLVNPAERAETLNYCCPTFSDKPHSHQRRPPSGGRAGTERAVYR
;
A
#
# COMPACT_ATOMS: atom_id res chain seq x y z
N MET A 1 -0.53 -0.78 -18.53
CA MET A 1 -0.95 -0.29 -17.19
C MET A 1 -1.16 1.23 -17.19
N ASP A 2 -0.34 1.98 -17.94
CA ASP A 2 -0.39 3.45 -17.98
C ASP A 2 -1.68 4.04 -18.57
N GLU A 3 -2.27 3.38 -19.58
CA GLU A 3 -3.55 3.82 -20.17
C GLU A 3 -4.70 3.84 -19.15
N TRP A 4 -4.71 2.89 -18.21
CA TRP A 4 -5.73 2.81 -17.16
C TRP A 4 -5.50 3.84 -16.05
N ARG A 5 -4.24 4.19 -15.77
CA ARG A 5 -3.89 5.28 -14.84
C ARG A 5 -4.31 6.63 -15.40
N ALA A 6 -4.05 6.87 -16.69
CA ALA A 6 -4.51 8.07 -17.38
C ALA A 6 -6.05 8.21 -17.37
N LEU A 7 -6.78 7.09 -17.38
CA LEU A 7 -8.25 7.08 -17.31
C LEU A 7 -8.77 7.38 -15.89
N ALA A 8 -8.02 7.00 -14.85
CA ALA A 8 -8.30 7.38 -13.47
C ALA A 8 -8.04 8.88 -13.23
N ASP A 9 -6.94 9.41 -13.76
CA ASP A 9 -6.61 10.84 -13.68
C ASP A 9 -7.60 11.69 -14.51
N GLY A 10 -7.97 11.21 -15.71
CA GLY A 10 -8.98 11.85 -16.56
C GLY A 10 -10.39 11.85 -15.97
N ALA A 11 -10.69 10.97 -15.02
CA ALA A 11 -11.96 10.99 -14.28
C ALA A 11 -12.08 12.19 -13.36
N THR A 12 -10.99 12.61 -12.73
CA THR A 12 -11.00 13.81 -11.90
C THR A 12 -11.19 15.06 -12.77
N ASP A 13 -10.46 15.17 -13.88
CA ASP A 13 -10.53 16.31 -14.80
C ASP A 13 -11.90 16.44 -15.51
N TYR A 14 -12.53 15.32 -15.87
CA TYR A 14 -13.87 15.35 -16.46
C TYR A 14 -14.93 15.84 -15.45
N LEU A 15 -14.84 15.39 -14.19
CA LEU A 15 -15.79 15.80 -13.15
C LEU A 15 -15.63 17.27 -12.78
N ASP A 16 -14.40 17.78 -12.72
CA ASP A 16 -14.12 19.19 -12.46
C ASP A 16 -14.69 20.08 -13.59
N LYS A 17 -14.48 19.68 -14.85
CA LYS A 17 -15.07 20.38 -16.01
C LYS A 17 -16.59 20.35 -16.00
N LEU A 18 -17.19 19.22 -15.62
CA LEU A 18 -18.63 19.08 -15.49
C LEU A 18 -19.19 19.97 -14.38
N GLU A 19 -18.52 20.04 -13.23
CA GLU A 19 -18.90 20.91 -12.13
C GLU A 19 -18.90 22.38 -12.55
N ILE A 20 -17.82 22.85 -13.18
CA ILE A 20 -17.71 24.23 -13.66
C ILE A 20 -18.80 24.55 -14.68
N ARG A 21 -19.00 23.68 -15.67
CA ARG A 21 -19.99 23.84 -16.74
C ARG A 21 -21.41 23.96 -16.19
N GLU A 22 -21.81 23.07 -15.28
CA GLU A 22 -23.16 23.10 -14.72
C GLU A 22 -23.34 24.26 -13.70
N ARG A 23 -22.28 24.63 -12.98
CA ARG A 23 -22.28 25.80 -12.08
C ARG A 23 -22.52 27.09 -12.86
N GLU A 24 -21.81 27.28 -13.97
CA GLU A 24 -21.97 28.45 -14.85
C GLU A 24 -23.33 28.46 -15.55
N ARG A 25 -23.79 27.30 -16.03
CA ARG A 25 -25.08 27.17 -16.75
C ARG A 25 -26.28 27.48 -15.87
N LEU A 26 -26.26 27.04 -14.60
CA LEU A 26 -27.37 27.19 -13.67
C LEU A 26 -27.22 28.41 -12.75
N GLY A 27 -26.04 29.04 -12.71
CA GLY A 27 -25.72 30.11 -11.77
C GLY A 27 -25.74 29.65 -10.31
N LEU A 28 -25.42 28.37 -10.06
CA LEU A 28 -25.53 27.73 -8.75
C LEU A 28 -24.17 27.49 -8.11
N ASP A 29 -23.65 28.47 -7.38
CA ASP A 29 -22.32 28.37 -6.74
C ASP A 29 -22.18 27.21 -5.73
N THR A 30 -23.30 26.66 -5.24
CA THR A 30 -23.29 25.55 -4.28
C THR A 30 -23.31 24.16 -4.94
N LEU A 31 -23.39 24.11 -6.28
CA LEU A 31 -23.38 22.87 -7.04
C LEU A 31 -22.02 22.18 -6.89
N LYS A 32 -22.04 20.90 -6.50
CA LYS A 32 -20.83 20.07 -6.41
C LYS A 32 -21.03 18.72 -7.05
N VAL A 33 -20.05 18.25 -7.80
CA VAL A 33 -20.03 16.87 -8.30
C VAL A 33 -19.25 16.01 -7.31
N GLY A 34 -19.78 14.85 -6.96
CA GLY A 34 -19.17 13.96 -5.99
C GLY A 34 -19.38 12.49 -6.32
N TYR A 35 -18.70 11.62 -5.58
CA TYR A 35 -18.81 10.17 -5.70
C TYR A 35 -19.13 9.55 -4.34
N ASN A 36 -20.02 8.56 -4.33
CA ASN A 36 -20.28 7.71 -3.18
C ASN A 36 -20.20 6.25 -3.61
N ALA A 37 -19.51 5.41 -2.82
CA ALA A 37 -19.32 4.00 -3.13
C ALA A 37 -20.63 3.19 -3.29
N VAL A 38 -21.73 3.62 -2.67
CA VAL A 38 -23.04 2.94 -2.73
C VAL A 38 -23.92 3.46 -3.86
N HIS A 39 -23.90 4.76 -4.11
CA HIS A 39 -24.86 5.41 -5.02
C HIS A 39 -24.25 5.88 -6.34
N GLY A 40 -22.93 5.80 -6.47
CA GLY A 40 -22.20 6.24 -7.65
C GLY A 40 -21.86 7.72 -7.64
N TYR A 41 -21.61 8.24 -8.84
CA TYR A 41 -21.43 9.67 -9.06
C TYR A 41 -22.76 10.42 -8.90
N TYR A 42 -22.69 11.66 -8.41
CA TYR A 42 -23.86 12.50 -8.20
C TYR A 42 -23.53 13.99 -8.32
N ILE A 43 -24.56 14.77 -8.66
CA ILE A 43 -24.54 16.23 -8.58
C ILE A 43 -25.33 16.63 -7.35
N GLN A 44 -24.70 17.36 -6.44
CA GLN A 44 -25.29 17.85 -5.20
C GLN A 44 -25.70 19.31 -5.36
N ILE A 45 -26.95 19.62 -5.04
CA ILE A 45 -27.50 20.97 -5.03
C ILE A 45 -28.06 21.25 -3.62
N SER A 46 -27.86 22.47 -3.10
CA SER A 46 -28.47 22.88 -1.84
C SER A 46 -30.00 22.78 -1.89
N ARG A 47 -30.63 22.36 -0.80
CA ARG A 47 -32.08 22.14 -0.76
C ARG A 47 -32.88 23.40 -1.14
N GLY A 48 -32.39 24.59 -0.75
CA GLY A 48 -33.03 25.86 -1.11
C GLY A 48 -32.99 26.18 -2.61
N GLN A 49 -32.05 25.58 -3.36
CA GLN A 49 -31.84 25.80 -4.79
C GLN A 49 -32.27 24.59 -5.65
N SER A 50 -32.76 23.52 -5.02
CA SER A 50 -33.22 22.30 -5.70
C SER A 50 -34.30 22.55 -6.77
N HIS A 51 -35.13 23.58 -6.58
CA HIS A 51 -36.16 23.98 -7.54
C HIS A 51 -35.62 24.52 -8.87
N LEU A 52 -34.34 24.91 -8.91
CA LEU A 52 -33.65 25.36 -10.12
C LEU A 52 -33.02 24.20 -10.92
N ALA A 53 -33.10 22.97 -10.40
CA ALA A 53 -32.61 21.79 -11.08
C ALA A 53 -33.40 21.53 -12.38
N PRO A 54 -32.74 21.32 -13.53
CA PRO A 54 -33.42 21.01 -14.78
C PRO A 54 -34.21 19.70 -14.76
N ILE A 55 -35.18 19.55 -15.66
CA ILE A 55 -36.04 18.35 -15.76
C ILE A 55 -35.24 17.07 -16.07
N HIS A 56 -34.09 17.18 -16.75
CA HIS A 56 -33.25 16.02 -17.06
C HIS A 56 -32.41 15.53 -15.87
N TYR A 57 -32.45 16.22 -14.73
CA TYR A 57 -31.80 15.79 -13.50
C TYR A 57 -32.69 14.79 -12.78
N VAL A 58 -32.27 13.52 -12.76
CA VAL A 58 -33.01 12.47 -12.06
C VAL A 58 -32.56 12.46 -10.60
N ARG A 59 -33.48 12.74 -9.68
CA ARG A 59 -33.19 12.73 -8.24
C ARG A 59 -32.88 11.32 -7.74
N ARG A 60 -31.75 11.17 -7.04
CA ARG A 60 -31.23 9.90 -6.50
C ARG A 60 -31.32 9.80 -4.98
N GLN A 61 -31.06 10.91 -4.27
CA GLN A 61 -31.03 10.91 -2.80
C GLN A 61 -31.41 12.27 -2.24
N THR A 62 -32.09 12.27 -1.10
CA THR A 62 -32.46 13.49 -0.37
C THR A 62 -31.75 13.50 0.97
N LEU A 63 -31.01 14.57 1.23
CA LEU A 63 -30.32 14.83 2.50
C LEU A 63 -31.01 15.98 3.24
N LYS A 64 -30.65 16.18 4.51
CA LYS A 64 -31.23 17.23 5.36
C LYS A 64 -31.12 18.62 4.71
N ASN A 65 -29.97 18.92 4.11
CA ASN A 65 -29.61 20.23 3.57
C ASN A 65 -29.33 20.25 2.04
N ALA A 66 -29.42 19.10 1.36
CA ALA A 66 -29.06 19.00 -0.05
C ALA A 66 -29.85 17.90 -0.77
N GLU A 67 -29.97 18.02 -2.08
CA GLU A 67 -30.52 17.00 -2.96
C GLU A 67 -29.43 16.52 -3.93
N ARG A 68 -29.41 15.21 -4.19
CA ARG A 68 -28.47 14.58 -5.12
C ARG A 68 -29.20 14.12 -6.37
N TYR A 69 -28.62 14.42 -7.52
CA TYR A 69 -29.15 14.09 -8.83
C TYR A 69 -28.12 13.34 -9.68
N ILE A 70 -28.61 12.62 -10.68
CA ILE A 70 -27.81 12.02 -11.74
C ILE A 70 -28.30 12.53 -13.09
N ILE A 71 -27.38 12.77 -14.01
CA ILE A 71 -27.67 13.08 -15.41
C ILE A 71 -27.22 11.91 -16.30
N PRO A 72 -27.86 11.69 -17.47
CA PRO A 72 -27.50 10.59 -18.37
C PRO A 72 -26.01 10.55 -18.74
N GLU A 73 -25.42 11.71 -19.03
CA GLU A 73 -24.00 11.85 -19.38
C GLU A 73 -23.07 11.31 -18.27
N LEU A 74 -23.37 11.65 -17.01
CA LEU A 74 -22.59 11.21 -15.84
C LEU A 74 -22.75 9.71 -15.57
N LYS A 75 -23.92 9.14 -15.90
CA LYS A 75 -24.16 7.69 -15.80
C LYS A 75 -23.36 6.91 -16.84
N GLU A 76 -23.34 7.37 -18.09
CA GLU A 76 -22.52 6.74 -19.15
C GLU A 76 -21.03 6.81 -18.82
N TYR A 77 -20.60 7.95 -18.26
CA TYR A 77 -19.23 8.11 -17.78
C TYR A 77 -18.89 7.14 -16.64
N GLU A 78 -19.79 7.00 -15.66
CA GLU A 78 -19.65 6.05 -14.56
C GLU A 78 -19.46 4.62 -15.08
N ASP A 79 -20.34 4.15 -15.97
CA ASP A 79 -20.28 2.80 -16.53
C ASP A 79 -18.95 2.55 -17.26
N LYS A 80 -18.45 3.57 -17.99
CA LYS A 80 -17.16 3.51 -18.68
C LYS A 80 -15.98 3.42 -17.71
N VAL A 81 -15.97 4.24 -16.66
CA VAL A 81 -14.91 4.25 -15.64
C VAL A 81 -14.92 2.93 -14.86
N LEU A 82 -16.08 2.45 -14.43
CA LEU A 82 -16.21 1.21 -13.67
C LEU A 82 -15.70 0.01 -14.48
N THR A 83 -16.12 -0.09 -15.74
CA THR A 83 -15.69 -1.15 -16.66
C THR A 83 -14.17 -1.11 -16.86
N SER A 84 -13.62 0.09 -17.01
CA SER A 84 -12.19 0.30 -17.23
C SER A 84 -11.37 -0.11 -16.01
N LYS A 85 -11.79 0.30 -14.81
CA LYS A 85 -11.16 -0.08 -13.54
C LYS A 85 -11.22 -1.59 -13.30
N GLY A 86 -12.34 -2.23 -13.63
CA GLY A 86 -12.49 -3.68 -13.54
C GLY A 86 -11.50 -4.42 -14.46
N LYS A 87 -11.36 -3.98 -15.71
CA LYS A 87 -10.39 -4.54 -16.66
C LYS A 87 -8.94 -4.34 -16.21
N ALA A 88 -8.61 -3.15 -15.69
CA ALA A 88 -7.29 -2.86 -15.16
C ALA A 88 -6.91 -3.79 -14.00
N LEU A 89 -7.84 -3.98 -13.05
CA LEU A 89 -7.62 -4.87 -11.90
C LEU A 89 -7.50 -6.34 -12.33
N ALA A 90 -8.30 -6.78 -13.30
CA ALA A 90 -8.20 -8.12 -13.86
C ALA A 90 -6.83 -8.36 -14.51
N LEU A 91 -6.34 -7.39 -15.28
CA LEU A 91 -5.02 -7.46 -15.89
C LEU A 91 -3.90 -7.43 -14.85
N GLU A 92 -4.01 -6.60 -13.81
CA GLU A 92 -3.05 -6.55 -12.71
C GLU A 92 -2.96 -7.90 -11.99
N LYS A 93 -4.11 -8.52 -11.70
CA LYS A 93 -4.16 -9.86 -11.14
C LYS A 93 -3.49 -10.88 -12.06
N GLN A 94 -3.81 -10.85 -13.35
CA GLN A 94 -3.20 -11.76 -14.33
C GLN A 94 -1.67 -11.63 -14.36
N LEU A 95 -1.15 -10.41 -14.44
CA LEU A 95 0.30 -10.15 -14.44
C LEU A 95 0.97 -10.59 -13.13
N TYR A 96 0.26 -10.45 -12.01
CA TYR A 96 0.73 -10.94 -10.71
C TYR A 96 0.77 -12.47 -10.65
N ASP A 97 -0.24 -13.14 -11.21
CA ASP A 97 -0.27 -14.60 -11.32
C ASP A 97 0.87 -15.10 -12.25
N GLU A 98 1.10 -14.43 -13.38
CA GLU A 98 2.22 -14.71 -14.30
C GLU A 98 3.59 -14.57 -13.64
N LEU A 99 3.73 -13.66 -12.66
CA LEU A 99 4.97 -13.53 -11.89
C LEU A 99 5.31 -14.83 -11.15
N PHE A 100 4.31 -15.52 -10.58
CA PHE A 100 4.55 -16.80 -9.94
C PHE A 100 4.97 -17.86 -10.95
N ASP A 101 4.35 -17.91 -12.12
CA ASP A 101 4.74 -18.85 -13.17
C ASP A 101 6.20 -18.65 -13.61
N LEU A 102 6.70 -17.40 -13.59
CA LEU A 102 8.10 -17.09 -13.86
C LEU A 102 9.04 -17.43 -12.69
N LEU A 103 8.58 -17.32 -11.45
CA LEU A 103 9.41 -17.54 -10.24
C LEU A 103 9.46 -19.01 -9.81
N LEU A 104 8.37 -19.76 -9.97
CA LEU A 104 8.23 -21.14 -9.53
C LEU A 104 9.32 -22.08 -10.07
N PRO A 105 9.76 -21.99 -11.34
CA PRO A 105 10.86 -22.80 -11.85
C PRO A 105 12.19 -22.59 -11.09
N HIS A 106 12.39 -21.42 -10.49
CA HIS A 106 13.60 -21.04 -9.76
C HIS A 106 13.48 -21.22 -8.24
N LEU A 107 12.38 -21.80 -7.75
CA LEU A 107 12.09 -21.90 -6.33
C LEU A 107 13.18 -22.68 -5.56
N ALA A 108 13.70 -23.77 -6.14
CA ALA A 108 14.74 -24.59 -5.52
C ALA A 108 16.06 -23.82 -5.36
N ASP A 109 16.45 -23.04 -6.36
CA ASP A 109 17.66 -22.22 -6.33
C ASP A 109 17.52 -21.09 -5.30
N LEU A 110 16.34 -20.46 -5.24
CA LEU A 110 16.03 -19.45 -4.22
C LEU A 110 16.08 -20.02 -2.80
N GLN A 111 15.55 -21.22 -2.58
CA GLN A 111 15.62 -21.90 -1.28
C GLN A 111 17.05 -22.26 -0.90
N THR A 112 17.85 -22.74 -1.85
CA THR A 112 19.26 -23.05 -1.63
C THR A 112 20.04 -21.78 -1.26
N SER A 113 19.83 -20.69 -1.99
CA SER A 113 20.44 -19.39 -1.68
C SER A 113 20.00 -18.87 -0.31
N ALA A 114 18.72 -19.00 0.05
CA ALA A 114 18.22 -18.58 1.35
C ALA A 114 18.84 -19.39 2.50
N SER A 115 19.01 -20.71 2.31
CA SER A 115 19.66 -21.58 3.29
C SER A 115 21.14 -21.21 3.49
N ALA A 116 21.86 -20.96 2.39
CA ALA A 116 23.26 -20.55 2.45
C ALA A 116 23.43 -19.19 3.16
N LEU A 117 22.53 -18.24 2.90
CA LEU A 117 22.52 -16.95 3.59
C LEU A 117 22.21 -17.09 5.08
N ALA A 118 21.27 -17.97 5.45
CA ALA A 118 20.94 -18.23 6.85
C ALA A 118 22.10 -18.89 7.60
N GLU A 119 22.79 -19.86 6.97
CA GLU A 119 23.98 -20.47 7.55
C GLU A 119 25.10 -19.44 7.74
N LEU A 120 25.33 -18.59 6.74
CA LEU A 120 26.29 -17.50 6.84
C LEU A 120 25.96 -16.57 8.01
N ASP A 121 24.70 -16.14 8.15
CA ASP A 121 24.25 -15.27 9.24
C ASP A 121 24.48 -15.93 10.62
N VAL A 122 24.16 -17.21 10.74
CA VAL A 122 24.37 -18.00 11.96
C VAL A 122 25.84 -18.21 12.27
N LEU A 123 26.75 -18.25 11.30
CA LEU A 123 28.19 -18.37 11.52
C LEU A 123 28.87 -17.03 11.81
N VAL A 124 28.42 -15.96 11.15
CA VAL A 124 28.95 -14.60 11.35
C VAL A 124 28.62 -14.09 12.75
N ASN A 125 27.41 -14.35 13.25
CA ASN A 125 27.01 -13.93 14.58
C ASN A 125 27.97 -14.43 15.69
N PRO A 126 28.22 -15.74 15.91
CA PRO A 126 29.13 -16.21 16.94
C PRO A 126 30.59 -15.81 16.68
N ALA A 127 31.01 -15.61 15.42
CA ALA A 127 32.33 -15.06 15.11
C ALA A 127 32.46 -13.63 15.64
N GLU A 128 31.47 -12.76 15.39
CA GLU A 128 31.40 -11.41 15.97
C GLU A 128 31.36 -11.47 17.49
N ARG A 129 30.54 -12.34 18.08
CA ARG A 129 30.46 -12.47 19.54
C ARG A 129 31.77 -12.95 20.15
N ALA A 130 32.49 -13.85 19.47
CA ALA A 130 33.76 -14.35 19.96
C ALA A 130 34.83 -13.26 19.98
N GLU A 131 34.88 -12.40 18.95
CA GLU A 131 35.76 -11.25 18.92
C GLU A 131 35.38 -10.23 20.01
N THR A 132 34.12 -9.80 20.05
CA THR A 132 33.62 -8.79 20.98
C THR A 132 33.72 -9.21 22.45
N LEU A 133 33.52 -10.50 22.75
CA LEU A 133 33.52 -11.04 24.13
C LEU A 133 34.80 -11.81 24.47
N ASN A 134 35.82 -11.79 23.60
CA ASN A 134 37.08 -12.53 23.76
C ASN A 134 36.86 -14.03 24.06
N TYR A 135 35.97 -14.68 23.32
CA TYR A 135 35.79 -16.14 23.40
C TYR A 135 36.89 -16.87 22.61
N CYS A 136 37.21 -18.09 23.03
CA CYS A 136 38.13 -18.98 22.34
C CYS A 136 37.40 -20.26 21.89
N CYS A 137 37.88 -20.86 20.79
CA CYS A 137 37.33 -22.10 20.27
C CYS A 137 37.55 -23.25 21.28
N PRO A 138 36.50 -23.96 21.72
CA PRO A 138 36.63 -25.06 22.67
C PRO A 138 37.30 -26.28 22.02
N THR A 139 38.06 -27.04 22.82
CA THR A 139 38.62 -28.32 22.41
C THR A 139 37.82 -29.48 23.00
N PHE A 140 37.59 -30.52 22.19
CA PHE A 140 36.91 -31.72 22.63
C PHE A 140 37.91 -32.78 23.09
N SER A 141 37.57 -33.55 24.12
CA SER A 141 38.36 -34.68 24.59
C SER A 141 37.44 -35.75 25.19
N ASP A 142 37.83 -37.02 25.08
CA ASP A 142 37.03 -38.19 25.45
C ASP A 142 36.85 -38.39 26.97
N LYS A 143 37.48 -37.55 27.79
CA LYS A 143 37.37 -37.59 29.25
C LYS A 143 36.54 -36.40 29.72
N PRO A 144 35.83 -36.47 30.85
CA PRO A 144 35.18 -35.29 31.42
C PRO A 144 36.23 -34.40 32.11
N HIS A 145 36.42 -33.18 31.61
CA HIS A 145 37.25 -32.13 32.23
C HIS A 145 36.36 -30.98 32.71
N SER A 146 36.53 -30.57 33.96
CA SER A 146 35.88 -29.39 34.52
C SER A 146 36.61 -28.12 34.07
N HIS A 147 36.23 -27.54 32.94
CA HIS A 147 36.75 -26.25 32.50
C HIS A 147 36.20 -25.13 33.42
N GLN A 148 37.09 -24.39 34.09
CA GLN A 148 36.71 -23.17 34.83
C GLN A 148 36.19 -22.12 33.84
N ARG A 149 34.91 -21.75 33.97
CA ARG A 149 34.30 -20.69 33.15
C ARG A 149 34.95 -19.35 33.50
N ARG A 150 35.53 -18.68 32.51
CA ARG A 150 35.68 -17.22 32.59
C ARG A 150 34.28 -16.62 32.41
N PRO A 151 33.76 -15.81 33.36
CA PRO A 151 32.49 -15.13 33.14
C PRO A 151 32.63 -14.21 31.91
N PRO A 152 31.60 -14.06 31.07
CA PRO A 152 31.61 -13.02 30.06
C PRO A 152 31.84 -11.70 30.80
N SER A 153 32.94 -11.02 30.50
CA SER A 153 33.27 -9.73 31.10
C SER A 153 32.04 -8.84 30.98
N GLY A 154 31.61 -8.28 32.11
CA GLY A 154 30.36 -7.56 32.26
C GLY A 154 30.12 -6.53 31.17
N GLY A 155 28.83 -6.29 30.90
CA GLY A 155 28.37 -5.28 29.97
C GLY A 155 29.04 -3.92 30.18
N ARG A 156 29.00 -3.10 29.13
CA ARG A 156 29.43 -1.69 29.13
C ARG A 156 29.03 -1.01 30.44
N ALA A 157 29.99 -0.85 31.33
CA ALA A 157 30.01 0.15 32.39
C ALA A 157 31.48 0.51 32.55
N GLY A 158 31.84 1.72 32.12
CA GLY A 158 33.21 2.19 32.19
C GLY A 158 33.72 2.19 33.63
N THR A 159 35.00 1.87 33.82
CA THR A 159 35.87 2.47 34.85
C THR A 159 37.29 1.90 34.74
N GLU A 160 38.24 2.83 34.72
CA GLU A 160 39.64 2.76 35.15
C GLU A 160 40.54 1.58 34.73
N ARG A 161 41.51 1.94 33.86
CA ARG A 161 42.83 1.30 33.80
C ARG A 161 43.50 1.41 35.18
N ALA A 162 43.51 0.33 35.94
CA ALA A 162 44.49 0.13 36.99
C ALA A 162 45.70 -0.62 36.42
N VAL A 163 46.82 0.10 36.42
CA VAL A 163 48.19 -0.37 36.21
C VAL A 163 48.48 -1.55 37.13
N TYR A 164 48.98 -2.67 36.60
CA TYR A 164 49.97 -3.49 37.31
C TYR A 164 50.86 -4.25 36.32
N ARG A 165 52.12 -3.78 36.32
CA ARG A 165 53.35 -4.27 35.65
C ARG A 165 53.44 -4.14 34.13
#